data_AF-A0A350ET20-F1
#
_entry.id   AF-A0A350ET20-F1
#
_cell.length_a   1.000
_cell.length_b   1.000
_cell.length_c   1.000
_cell.angle_alpha   90.00
_cell.angle_beta   90.00
_cell.angle_gamma   90.00
#
_symmetry.space_group_name_H-M   'P 1'
#
loop_
_entity.id
_entity.type
_entity.pdbx_description
1 polymer ?
#
loop_
_entity_poly.entity_id
_entity_poly.type
_entity_poly.pdbx_seq_one_letter_code
_entity_poly.pdbx_strand_id
1 'polypeptide(L)'
;MKIRLQLTLKAVPALCLLLPLVAGSPLAAATALDRYVNAPDPAYRHELVENHTGEAGTTYLIKFTSQSWLTAAEVNHTNWWHWLIIHRPKEVTSDTALLFITGGNNKDGKRPNPDETLTRIANDTGSVVAQLRQVPNQPLIFHGDGKERVEDDLIAYGWDRFLRGGREEWLARFPMTKSAVRAMDTITAFLGDAGRGSLKVDKFVVAGGSKRGWT
;
A
#
# COMPACT_ATOMS: atom_id res chain seq x y z
N MET A 1 -83.00 19.49 23.77
CA MET A 1 -81.75 18.80 24.21
C MET A 1 -81.38 17.75 23.16
N LYS A 2 -80.08 17.63 22.85
CA LYS A 2 -79.41 16.85 21.78
C LYS A 2 -79.29 17.55 20.41
N ILE A 3 -78.17 18.26 20.28
CA ILE A 3 -77.57 18.77 19.05
C ILE A 3 -76.96 17.58 18.28
N ARG A 4 -77.27 17.44 16.98
CA ARG A 4 -76.60 16.48 16.07
C ARG A 4 -75.69 17.27 15.13
N LEU A 5 -74.39 17.06 15.30
CA LEU A 5 -73.32 17.59 14.44
C LEU A 5 -73.17 16.66 13.22
N GLN A 6 -73.38 17.16 12.01
CA GLN A 6 -73.08 16.42 10.78
C GLN A 6 -71.63 16.73 10.36
N LEU A 7 -70.75 15.71 10.42
CA LEU A 7 -69.40 15.77 9.86
C LEU A 7 -69.48 15.46 8.35
N THR A 8 -69.12 16.42 7.50
CA THR A 8 -68.89 16.20 6.07
C THR A 8 -67.48 15.67 5.84
N LEU A 9 -67.35 14.44 5.35
CA LEU A 9 -66.09 13.80 4.97
C LEU A 9 -65.63 14.37 3.62
N LYS A 10 -64.50 15.09 3.57
CA LYS A 10 -63.85 15.50 2.31
C LYS A 10 -62.82 14.43 1.94
N ALA A 11 -62.97 13.82 0.76
CA ALA A 11 -62.00 12.90 0.19
C ALA A 11 -60.72 13.64 -0.21
N VAL A 12 -59.57 13.11 0.20
CA VAL A 12 -58.22 13.59 -0.20
C VAL A 12 -57.71 12.66 -1.31
N PRO A 13 -57.23 13.17 -2.46
CA PRO A 13 -56.71 12.31 -3.51
C PRO A 13 -55.31 11.82 -3.13
N ALA A 14 -55.08 10.51 -3.22
CA ALA A 14 -53.77 9.90 -3.03
C ALA A 14 -52.86 10.22 -4.23
N LEU A 15 -51.85 11.06 -4.00
CA LEU A 15 -50.81 11.37 -4.96
C LEU A 15 -49.77 10.22 -4.95
N CYS A 16 -49.86 9.30 -5.91
CA CYS A 16 -48.83 8.28 -6.14
C CYS A 16 -47.55 8.95 -6.68
N LEU A 17 -46.58 9.19 -5.79
CA LEU A 17 -45.21 9.53 -6.16
C LEU A 17 -44.51 8.31 -6.77
N LEU A 18 -44.34 8.32 -8.09
CA LEU A 18 -43.41 7.43 -8.81
C LEU A 18 -41.98 7.88 -8.48
N LEU A 19 -41.32 7.18 -7.56
CA LEU A 19 -39.89 7.29 -7.32
C LEU A 19 -39.13 6.69 -8.52
N PRO A 20 -38.22 7.43 -9.19
CA PRO A 20 -37.38 6.84 -10.21
C PRO A 20 -36.40 5.88 -9.55
N LEU A 21 -36.44 4.61 -9.96
CA LEU A 21 -35.47 3.60 -9.57
C LEU A 21 -34.14 3.96 -10.24
N VAL A 22 -33.29 4.71 -9.55
CA VAL A 22 -31.89 4.88 -9.96
C VAL A 22 -31.21 3.54 -9.74
N ALA A 23 -31.08 2.76 -10.81
CA ALA A 23 -30.25 1.56 -10.82
C ALA A 23 -28.79 1.99 -10.61
N GLY A 24 -28.36 2.03 -9.35
CA GLY A 24 -26.94 2.15 -9.02
C GLY A 24 -26.22 0.94 -9.59
N SER A 25 -25.20 1.17 -10.42
CA SER A 25 -24.27 0.12 -10.83
C SER A 25 -23.79 -0.60 -9.57
N PRO A 26 -23.80 -1.96 -9.51
CA PRO A 26 -23.25 -2.65 -8.37
C PRO A 26 -21.78 -2.25 -8.26
N LEU A 27 -21.39 -1.68 -7.11
CA LEU A 27 -19.99 -1.53 -6.75
C LEU A 27 -19.37 -2.92 -6.92
N ALA A 28 -18.34 -3.07 -7.77
CA ALA A 28 -17.70 -4.36 -7.98
C ALA A 28 -17.33 -4.95 -6.61
N ALA A 29 -17.71 -6.20 -6.37
CA ALA A 29 -17.38 -6.86 -5.11
C ALA A 29 -15.85 -6.86 -4.93
N ALA A 30 -15.38 -6.48 -3.74
CA ALA A 30 -13.94 -6.41 -3.45
C ALA A 30 -13.26 -7.73 -3.80
N THR A 31 -12.15 -7.68 -4.53
CA THR A 31 -11.35 -8.87 -4.86
C THR A 31 -10.64 -9.41 -3.62
N ALA A 32 -10.06 -10.60 -3.71
CA ALA A 32 -9.23 -11.14 -2.64
C ALA A 32 -8.02 -10.25 -2.32
N LEU A 33 -7.40 -9.68 -3.36
CA LEU A 33 -6.31 -8.74 -3.21
C LEU A 33 -6.77 -7.47 -2.49
N ASP A 34 -7.93 -6.92 -2.87
CA ASP A 34 -8.49 -5.73 -2.20
C ASP A 34 -8.72 -5.99 -0.71
N ARG A 35 -9.30 -7.15 -0.37
CA ARG A 35 -9.50 -7.53 1.04
C ARG A 35 -8.17 -7.67 1.79
N TYR A 36 -7.18 -8.32 1.17
CA TYR A 36 -5.88 -8.54 1.80
C TYR A 36 -5.10 -7.24 2.06
N VAL A 37 -5.06 -6.36 1.06
CA VAL A 37 -4.36 -5.06 1.12
C VAL A 37 -5.02 -4.13 2.14
N ASN A 38 -6.36 -4.07 2.14
CA ASN A 38 -7.10 -3.20 3.04
C ASN A 38 -7.22 -3.73 4.47
N ALA A 39 -6.98 -5.02 4.70
CA ALA A 39 -6.97 -5.57 6.06
C ALA A 39 -5.90 -4.86 6.92
N PRO A 40 -6.27 -4.39 8.13
CA PRO A 40 -5.29 -3.83 9.06
C PRO A 40 -4.29 -4.91 9.45
N ASP A 41 -3.05 -4.50 9.71
CA ASP A 41 -2.00 -5.40 10.17
C ASP A 41 -1.28 -4.75 11.36
N PRO A 42 -1.32 -5.36 12.56
CA PRO A 42 -0.69 -4.78 13.76
C PRO A 42 0.83 -4.74 13.67
N ALA A 43 1.46 -5.46 12.74
CA ALA A 43 2.89 -5.37 12.50
C ALA A 43 3.28 -4.08 11.77
N TYR A 44 2.35 -3.39 11.10
CA TYR A 44 2.64 -2.17 10.36
C TYR A 44 3.19 -1.08 11.28
N ARG A 45 4.43 -0.66 11.02
CA ARG A 45 5.13 0.39 11.75
C ARG A 45 6.31 0.90 10.93
N HIS A 46 6.70 2.14 11.15
CA HIS A 46 7.83 2.76 10.45
C HIS A 46 8.64 3.63 11.41
N GLU A 47 9.94 3.76 11.13
CA GLU A 47 10.86 4.60 11.87
C GLU A 47 11.81 5.32 10.90
N LEU A 48 12.11 6.58 11.21
CA LEU A 48 13.19 7.31 10.54
C LEU A 48 14.52 6.78 11.07
N VAL A 49 15.35 6.24 10.19
CA VAL A 49 16.69 5.75 10.55
C VAL A 49 17.72 6.86 10.43
N GLU A 50 17.67 7.63 9.35
CA GLU A 50 18.55 8.78 9.12
C GLU A 50 17.95 9.71 8.06
N ASN A 51 18.45 10.93 8.03
CA ASN A 51 18.19 11.85 6.93
C ASN A 51 19.47 12.59 6.56
N HIS A 52 19.50 13.12 5.34
CA HIS A 52 20.55 13.98 4.85
C HIS A 52 19.91 15.14 4.09
N THR A 53 20.25 16.37 4.48
CA THR A 53 19.83 17.58 3.77
C THR A 53 21.04 18.20 3.07
N GLY A 54 20.88 18.51 1.78
CA GLY A 54 21.91 19.11 0.95
C GLY A 54 21.31 20.04 -0.11
N GLU A 55 22.10 20.35 -1.14
CA GLU A 55 21.68 21.28 -2.19
C GLU A 55 20.49 20.78 -3.01
N ALA A 56 20.38 19.46 -3.15
CA ALA A 56 19.33 18.76 -3.90
C ALA A 56 18.04 18.52 -3.08
N GLY A 57 17.95 19.06 -1.86
CA GLY A 57 16.84 18.81 -0.93
C GLY A 57 17.20 17.83 0.18
N THR A 58 16.19 17.13 0.71
CA THR A 58 16.35 16.20 1.83
C THR A 58 16.06 14.76 1.38
N THR A 59 16.96 13.85 1.72
CA THR A 59 16.74 12.41 1.60
C THR A 59 16.47 11.81 2.98
N TYR A 60 15.44 11.00 3.09
CA TYR A 60 15.09 10.26 4.31
C TYR A 60 15.25 8.76 4.08
N LEU A 61 15.91 8.07 5.00
CA LEU A 61 15.93 6.61 5.04
C LEU A 61 14.99 6.13 6.14
N ILE A 62 13.95 5.41 5.74
CA ILE A 62 12.94 4.85 6.62
C ILE A 62 13.07 3.33 6.61
N LYS A 63 13.05 2.74 7.81
CA LYS A 63 12.81 1.31 7.98
C LYS A 63 11.35 1.14 8.35
N PHE A 64 10.64 0.28 7.61
CA PHE A 64 9.25 -0.02 7.98
C PHE A 64 8.92 -1.49 7.83
N THR A 65 8.02 -1.97 8.69
CA THR A 65 7.36 -3.27 8.52
C THR A 65 6.03 -3.01 7.84
N SER A 66 5.75 -3.71 6.75
CA SER A 66 4.53 -3.54 5.96
C SER A 66 3.39 -4.42 6.47
N GLN A 67 3.71 -5.69 6.79
CA GLN A 67 2.76 -6.67 7.31
C GLN A 67 3.49 -7.87 7.95
N SER A 68 2.72 -8.78 8.55
CA SER A 68 3.12 -10.18 8.70
C SER A 68 2.54 -11.01 7.55
N TRP A 69 3.29 -11.97 7.03
CA TRP A 69 2.88 -12.88 5.96
C TRP A 69 3.12 -14.33 6.34
N LEU A 70 2.10 -15.17 6.10
CA LEU A 70 2.04 -16.58 6.49
C LEU A 70 2.29 -16.80 7.99
N THR A 71 2.30 -18.06 8.42
CA THR A 71 2.55 -18.46 9.81
C THR A 71 4.01 -18.90 10.01
N ALA A 72 4.48 -18.88 11.25
CA ALA A 72 5.82 -19.37 11.61
C ALA A 72 6.02 -20.88 11.33
N ALA A 73 4.94 -21.65 11.16
CA ALA A 73 4.99 -23.05 10.74
C ALA A 73 5.15 -23.20 9.22
N GLU A 74 4.76 -22.18 8.45
CA GLU A 74 4.83 -22.17 6.99
C GLU A 74 6.15 -21.57 6.49
N VAL A 75 6.70 -20.57 7.18
CA VAL A 75 7.88 -19.82 6.73
C VAL A 75 8.81 -19.43 7.89
N ASN A 76 10.12 -19.38 7.62
CA ASN A 76 11.14 -19.10 8.62
C ASN A 76 11.07 -17.70 9.26
N HIS A 77 10.46 -16.72 8.59
CA HIS A 77 10.10 -15.44 9.19
C HIS A 77 8.85 -14.86 8.53
N THR A 78 7.98 -14.25 9.33
CA THR A 78 6.69 -13.72 8.87
C THR A 78 6.70 -12.21 8.67
N ASN A 79 7.57 -11.47 9.38
CA ASN A 79 7.56 -10.02 9.35
C ASN A 79 8.24 -9.46 8.10
N TRP A 80 7.46 -8.81 7.24
CA TRP A 80 7.95 -8.18 6.03
C TRP A 80 8.40 -6.75 6.31
N TRP A 81 9.71 -6.57 6.47
CA TRP A 81 10.32 -5.25 6.68
C TRP A 81 11.15 -4.79 5.50
N HIS A 82 11.11 -3.49 5.20
CA HIS A 82 11.67 -2.90 4.00
C HIS A 82 12.46 -1.62 4.31
N TRP A 83 13.36 -1.29 3.39
CA TRP A 83 13.93 0.04 3.26
C TRP A 83 13.10 0.89 2.31
N LEU A 84 12.72 2.08 2.77
CA LEU A 84 12.07 3.12 1.99
C LEU A 84 12.95 4.37 2.00
N ILE A 85 13.39 4.80 0.83
CA ILE A 85 14.21 6.00 0.66
C ILE A 85 13.32 7.07 0.05
N ILE A 86 13.14 8.20 0.71
CA ILE A 86 12.31 9.31 0.23
C ILE A 86 13.23 10.47 -0.16
N HIS A 87 13.19 10.87 -1.42
CA HIS A 87 13.86 12.03 -1.98
C HIS A 87 12.85 13.18 -2.06
N ARG A 88 13.02 14.18 -1.21
CA ARG A 88 12.22 15.40 -1.18
C ARG A 88 13.06 16.55 -1.78
N PRO A 89 12.68 17.14 -2.91
CA PRO A 89 13.35 18.33 -3.43
C PRO A 89 13.11 19.53 -2.49
N LYS A 90 13.95 20.57 -2.60
CA LYS A 90 13.81 21.79 -1.76
C LYS A 90 12.42 22.40 -1.85
N GLU A 91 11.90 22.48 -3.07
CA GLU A 91 10.55 22.96 -3.37
C GLU A 91 9.76 21.80 -3.97
N VAL A 92 8.62 21.49 -3.34
CA VAL A 92 7.67 20.50 -3.86
C VAL A 92 6.51 21.25 -4.50
N THR A 93 6.32 21.04 -5.79
CA THR A 93 5.31 21.73 -6.63
C THR A 93 4.14 20.83 -7.03
N SER A 94 4.16 19.57 -6.61
CA SER A 94 3.15 18.55 -6.93
C SER A 94 2.71 17.77 -5.69
N ASP A 95 1.42 17.44 -5.61
CA ASP A 95 0.86 16.50 -4.62
C ASP A 95 0.98 15.02 -5.06
N THR A 96 1.51 14.79 -6.26
CA THR A 96 1.73 13.47 -6.85
C THR A 96 3.19 13.07 -6.70
N ALA A 97 3.45 11.94 -6.04
CA ALA A 97 4.78 11.36 -5.88
C ALA A 97 5.03 10.21 -6.87
N LEU A 98 6.31 9.91 -7.11
CA LEU A 98 6.74 8.68 -7.76
C LEU A 98 7.15 7.65 -6.71
N LEU A 99 6.53 6.46 -6.72
CA LEU A 99 7.00 5.30 -5.98
C LEU A 99 7.69 4.33 -6.94
N PHE A 100 9.00 4.13 -6.76
CA PHE A 100 9.80 3.19 -7.54
C PHE A 100 10.11 1.92 -6.74
N ILE A 101 9.48 0.81 -7.12
CA ILE A 101 9.57 -0.48 -6.42
C ILE A 101 10.74 -1.31 -6.97
N THR A 102 11.61 -1.78 -6.08
CA THR A 102 12.86 -2.47 -6.43
C THR A 102 13.07 -3.74 -5.62
N GLY A 103 14.04 -4.53 -6.05
CA GLY A 103 14.38 -5.82 -5.43
C GLY A 103 15.41 -5.71 -4.32
N GLY A 104 16.26 -6.72 -4.27
CA GLY A 104 17.20 -6.94 -3.18
C GLY A 104 16.65 -7.94 -2.17
N ASN A 105 17.34 -8.07 -1.06
CA ASN A 105 16.97 -8.97 0.02
C ASN A 105 17.23 -8.27 1.36
N ASN A 106 16.76 -8.86 2.45
CA ASN A 106 16.87 -8.28 3.78
C ASN A 106 17.69 -9.15 4.74
N LYS A 107 18.49 -10.08 4.20
CA LYS A 107 19.30 -11.04 4.95
C LYS A 107 20.39 -10.37 5.79
N ASP A 108 21.10 -9.40 5.22
CA ASP A 108 22.26 -8.76 5.85
C ASP A 108 21.90 -7.48 6.63
N GLY A 109 20.65 -7.03 6.56
CA GLY A 109 20.21 -5.78 7.21
C GLY A 109 20.91 -4.53 6.67
N LYS A 110 21.67 -4.62 5.57
CA LYS A 110 22.53 -3.54 5.10
C LYS A 110 21.68 -2.37 4.62
N ARG A 111 22.03 -1.18 5.10
CA ARG A 111 21.38 0.06 4.68
C ARG A 111 21.68 0.35 3.21
N PRO A 112 20.67 0.71 2.39
CA PRO A 112 20.91 1.19 1.05
C PRO A 112 21.55 2.57 1.05
N ASN A 113 22.34 2.85 0.02
CA ASN A 113 22.66 4.22 -0.33
C ASN A 113 21.51 4.80 -1.17
N PRO A 114 21.22 6.11 -1.04
CA PRO A 114 20.31 6.81 -1.95
C PRO A 114 20.74 6.68 -3.41
N ASP A 115 19.76 6.61 -4.32
CA ASP A 115 20.00 6.61 -5.76
C ASP A 115 20.06 8.05 -6.29
N GLU A 116 21.20 8.43 -6.86
CA GLU A 116 21.38 9.77 -7.44
C GLU A 116 20.43 10.05 -8.60
N THR A 117 20.05 9.02 -9.36
CA THR A 117 19.09 9.16 -10.47
C THR A 117 17.71 9.54 -9.93
N LEU A 118 17.26 8.87 -8.87
CA LEU A 118 15.98 9.19 -8.22
C LEU A 118 16.02 10.58 -7.56
N THR A 119 17.18 10.98 -7.04
CA THR A 119 17.40 12.34 -6.52
C THR A 119 17.27 13.39 -7.62
N ARG A 120 17.85 13.15 -8.80
CA ARG A 120 17.71 14.04 -9.96
C ARG A 120 16.27 14.12 -10.44
N ILE A 121 15.57 12.99 -10.59
CA ILE A 121 14.15 12.96 -10.97
C ILE A 121 13.31 13.80 -9.99
N ALA A 122 13.55 13.69 -8.68
CA ALA A 122 12.83 14.48 -7.68
C ALA A 122 13.00 15.99 -7.90
N ASN A 123 14.23 16.43 -8.18
CA ASN A 123 14.53 17.84 -8.43
C ASN A 123 13.97 18.31 -9.77
N ASP A 124 14.17 17.55 -10.85
CA ASP A 124 13.74 17.92 -12.20
C ASP A 124 12.21 18.00 -12.32
N THR A 125 11.49 17.21 -11.52
CA THR A 125 10.01 17.17 -11.53
C THR A 125 9.38 18.04 -10.45
N GLY A 126 10.14 18.54 -9.47
CA GLY A 126 9.59 19.21 -8.29
C GLY A 126 8.65 18.33 -7.47
N SER A 127 8.81 17.01 -7.54
CA SER A 127 7.93 16.04 -6.87
C SER A 127 8.69 15.16 -5.89
N VAL A 128 7.97 14.59 -4.92
CA VAL A 128 8.55 13.57 -4.04
C VAL A 128 8.78 12.30 -4.84
N VAL A 129 9.99 11.76 -4.78
CA VAL A 129 10.33 10.45 -5.37
C VAL A 129 10.75 9.52 -4.24
N ALA A 130 10.22 8.32 -4.22
CA ALA A 130 10.57 7.32 -3.20
C ALA A 130 10.99 5.99 -3.85
N GLN A 131 12.01 5.35 -3.26
CA GLN A 131 12.42 4.01 -3.61
C GLN A 131 11.97 3.03 -2.52
N LEU A 132 11.10 2.08 -2.87
CA LEU A 132 10.79 0.93 -2.03
C LEU A 132 11.71 -0.23 -2.40
N ARG A 133 12.52 -0.73 -1.47
CA ARG A 133 13.41 -1.88 -1.69
C ARG A 133 12.84 -3.15 -1.08
N GLN A 134 13.43 -4.29 -1.43
CA GLN A 134 13.16 -5.59 -0.81
C GLN A 134 11.72 -6.05 -1.01
N VAL A 135 11.23 -5.92 -2.26
CA VAL A 135 9.95 -6.47 -2.70
C VAL A 135 10.26 -7.50 -3.81
N PRO A 136 9.99 -8.81 -3.60
CA PRO A 136 9.47 -9.43 -2.38
C PRO A 136 10.48 -9.40 -1.21
N ASN A 137 9.96 -9.64 0.00
CA ASN A 137 10.75 -9.74 1.22
C ASN A 137 11.40 -11.13 1.32
N GLN A 138 12.71 -11.20 1.18
CA GLN A 138 13.43 -12.44 0.86
C GLN A 138 14.87 -12.40 1.41
N PRO A 139 15.58 -13.54 1.49
CA PRO A 139 15.15 -14.90 1.17
C PRO A 139 14.16 -15.48 2.18
N LEU A 140 13.39 -16.49 1.76
CA LEU A 140 12.49 -17.27 2.60
C LEU A 140 12.80 -18.76 2.52
N ILE A 141 12.63 -19.46 3.63
CA ILE A 141 12.68 -20.93 3.73
C ILE A 141 11.30 -21.39 4.19
N PHE A 142 10.68 -22.27 3.40
CA PHE A 142 9.33 -22.76 3.67
C PHE A 142 9.38 -24.13 4.33
N HIS A 143 8.53 -24.33 5.35
CA HIS A 143 8.42 -25.59 6.11
C HIS A 143 9.77 -26.17 6.58
N GLY A 144 10.77 -25.33 6.83
CA GLY A 144 12.08 -25.75 7.30
C GLY A 144 12.86 -26.65 6.32
N ASP A 145 12.55 -26.61 5.03
CA ASP A 145 13.21 -27.48 4.02
C ASP A 145 14.68 -27.15 3.73
N GLY A 146 15.22 -26.10 4.38
CA GLY A 146 16.61 -25.67 4.24
C GLY A 146 16.92 -24.94 2.93
N LYS A 147 15.96 -24.76 2.02
CA LYS A 147 16.16 -24.11 0.73
C LYS A 147 15.74 -22.63 0.79
N GLU A 148 16.73 -21.74 0.76
CA GLU A 148 16.49 -20.31 0.56
C GLU A 148 15.91 -20.05 -0.84
N ARG A 149 14.76 -19.36 -0.88
CA ARG A 149 14.10 -18.95 -2.12
C ARG A 149 14.08 -17.44 -2.25
N VAL A 150 14.35 -16.98 -3.46
CA VAL A 150 14.38 -15.57 -3.85
C VAL A 150 13.67 -15.40 -5.20
N GLU A 151 13.21 -14.18 -5.47
CA GLU A 151 12.66 -13.75 -6.75
C GLU A 151 11.61 -14.73 -7.27
N ASP A 152 11.80 -15.21 -8.50
CA ASP A 152 10.88 -16.10 -9.20
C ASP A 152 10.74 -17.47 -8.49
N ASP A 153 11.75 -17.97 -7.77
CA ASP A 153 11.65 -19.25 -7.03
C ASP A 153 10.70 -19.11 -5.83
N LEU A 154 10.75 -17.98 -5.13
CA LEU A 154 9.80 -17.66 -4.05
C LEU A 154 8.38 -17.53 -4.61
N ILE A 155 8.22 -16.78 -5.70
CA ILE A 155 6.91 -16.57 -6.35
C ILE A 155 6.34 -17.89 -6.86
N ALA A 156 7.16 -18.71 -7.53
CA ALA A 156 6.76 -20.02 -8.06
C ALA A 156 6.36 -20.99 -6.94
N TYR A 157 7.06 -20.98 -5.81
CA TYR A 157 6.67 -21.79 -4.64
C TYR A 157 5.27 -21.43 -4.16
N GLY A 158 4.97 -20.13 -4.01
CA GLY A 158 3.63 -19.66 -3.64
C GLY A 158 2.54 -20.10 -4.62
N TRP A 159 2.82 -20.02 -5.92
CA TRP A 159 1.90 -20.51 -6.96
C TRP A 159 1.67 -22.02 -6.88
N ASP A 160 2.71 -22.84 -6.69
CA ASP A 160 2.56 -24.30 -6.54
C ASP A 160 1.65 -24.63 -5.34
N ARG A 161 1.83 -23.94 -4.21
CA ARG A 161 0.97 -24.11 -3.03
C ARG A 161 -0.48 -23.74 -3.30
N PHE A 162 -0.73 -22.61 -3.97
CA PHE A 162 -2.08 -22.17 -4.33
C PHE A 162 -2.76 -23.15 -5.29
N LEU A 163 -2.09 -23.53 -6.38
CA LEU A 163 -2.64 -24.43 -7.41
C LEU A 163 -2.94 -25.85 -6.89
N ARG A 164 -2.28 -26.27 -5.80
CA ARG A 164 -2.55 -27.53 -5.11
C ARG A 164 -3.64 -27.45 -4.03
N GLY A 165 -4.45 -26.39 -4.06
CA GLY A 165 -5.58 -26.19 -3.13
C GLY A 165 -5.24 -25.35 -1.89
N GLY A 166 -4.10 -24.66 -1.90
CA GLY A 166 -3.75 -23.69 -0.86
C GLY A 166 -4.59 -22.42 -0.93
N ARG A 167 -4.60 -21.66 0.17
CA ARG A 167 -5.25 -20.35 0.28
C ARG A 167 -4.55 -19.27 -0.55
N GLU A 168 -5.30 -18.24 -0.94
CA GLU A 168 -4.82 -17.16 -1.82
C GLU A 168 -3.61 -16.40 -1.26
N GLU A 169 -3.45 -16.34 0.07
CA GLU A 169 -2.30 -15.67 0.67
C GLU A 169 -0.97 -16.37 0.38
N TRP A 170 -0.95 -17.60 -0.16
CA TRP A 170 0.28 -18.19 -0.68
C TRP A 170 0.86 -17.42 -1.88
N LEU A 171 0.02 -16.66 -2.59
CA LEU A 171 0.47 -15.83 -3.71
C LEU A 171 1.26 -14.65 -3.15
N ALA A 172 2.59 -14.70 -3.29
CA ALA A 172 3.51 -13.64 -2.87
C ALA A 172 3.17 -12.25 -3.42
N ARG A 173 2.34 -12.19 -4.46
CA ARG A 173 1.83 -10.93 -4.99
C ARG A 173 1.01 -10.13 -3.97
N PHE A 174 0.25 -10.80 -3.12
CA PHE A 174 -0.58 -10.16 -2.09
C PHE A 174 0.27 -9.32 -1.11
N PRO A 175 1.26 -9.89 -0.42
CA PRO A 175 2.14 -9.10 0.45
C PRO A 175 3.01 -8.13 -0.33
N MET A 176 3.44 -8.42 -1.57
CA MET A 176 4.19 -7.46 -2.39
C MET A 176 3.38 -6.17 -2.66
N THR A 177 2.13 -6.30 -3.09
CA THR A 177 1.24 -5.16 -3.34
C THR A 177 0.92 -4.43 -2.04
N LYS A 178 0.68 -5.15 -0.94
CA LYS A 178 0.45 -4.52 0.38
C LYS A 178 1.68 -3.72 0.85
N SER A 179 2.90 -4.19 0.59
CA SER A 179 4.13 -3.43 0.87
C SER A 179 4.20 -2.12 0.09
N ALA A 180 3.76 -2.09 -1.16
CA ALA A 180 3.70 -0.85 -1.95
C ALA A 180 2.67 0.13 -1.38
N VAL A 181 1.47 -0.35 -1.03
CA VAL A 181 0.43 0.48 -0.40
C VAL A 181 0.89 1.03 0.96
N ARG A 182 1.51 0.19 1.80
CA ARG A 182 2.04 0.64 3.08
C ARG A 182 3.21 1.61 2.94
N ALA A 183 3.98 1.54 1.86
CA ALA A 183 4.97 2.56 1.53
C ALA A 183 4.30 3.90 1.18
N MET A 184 3.22 3.89 0.39
CA MET A 184 2.43 5.09 0.09
C MET A 184 1.84 5.71 1.36
N ASP A 185 1.22 4.89 2.23
CA ASP A 185 0.73 5.31 3.54
C ASP A 185 1.83 5.94 4.39
N THR A 186 3.02 5.32 4.40
CA THR A 186 4.19 5.81 5.14
C THR A 186 4.64 7.17 4.60
N ILE A 187 4.73 7.35 3.28
CA ILE A 187 5.15 8.61 2.65
C ILE A 187 4.17 9.74 3.02
N THR A 188 2.86 9.49 2.85
CA THR A 188 1.80 10.46 3.14
C THR A 188 1.83 10.88 4.61
N ALA A 189 1.85 9.91 5.53
CA ALA A 189 1.85 10.20 6.96
C ALA A 189 3.14 10.88 7.42
N PHE A 190 4.30 10.42 6.93
CA PHE A 190 5.61 10.92 7.33
C PHE A 190 5.81 12.37 6.88
N LEU A 191 5.52 12.70 5.62
CA LEU A 191 5.73 14.05 5.09
C LEU A 191 4.60 15.02 5.47
N GLY A 192 3.40 14.51 5.77
CA GLY A 192 2.27 15.29 6.28
C GLY A 192 2.40 15.73 7.74
N ASP A 193 3.39 15.21 8.47
CA ASP A 193 3.71 15.64 9.84
C ASP A 193 4.14 17.12 9.88
N ALA A 194 3.63 17.86 10.86
CA ALA A 194 3.91 19.29 11.01
C ALA A 194 5.40 19.60 11.22
N GLY A 195 6.13 18.73 11.92
CA GLY A 195 7.58 18.84 12.09
C GLY A 195 8.37 18.62 10.79
N ARG A 196 7.71 18.17 9.72
CA ARG A 196 8.30 17.92 8.39
C ARG A 196 7.71 18.81 7.30
N GLY A 197 6.90 19.80 7.67
CA GLY A 197 6.38 20.82 6.77
C GLY A 197 4.98 20.57 6.23
N SER A 198 4.23 19.63 6.81
CA SER A 198 2.81 19.39 6.48
C SER A 198 2.55 19.19 4.99
N LEU A 199 3.46 18.48 4.30
CA LEU A 199 3.38 18.31 2.87
C LEU A 199 2.24 17.34 2.51
N LYS A 200 1.37 17.76 1.60
CA LYS A 200 0.33 16.91 1.05
C LYS A 200 0.88 16.05 -0.08
N VAL A 201 0.95 14.73 0.14
CA VAL A 201 1.28 13.72 -0.87
C VAL A 201 0.21 12.65 -0.82
N ASP A 202 -0.77 12.68 -1.72
CA ASP A 202 -1.93 11.75 -1.73
C ASP A 202 -2.18 11.07 -3.08
N LYS A 203 -1.35 11.35 -4.09
CA LYS A 203 -1.37 10.70 -5.40
C LYS A 203 -0.03 10.08 -5.69
N PHE A 204 -0.04 8.96 -6.41
CA PHE A 204 1.18 8.23 -6.72
C PHE A 204 1.18 7.76 -8.18
N VAL A 205 2.29 8.01 -8.87
CA VAL A 205 2.70 7.21 -10.01
C VAL A 205 3.53 6.06 -9.47
N VAL A 206 3.16 4.83 -9.81
CA VAL A 206 3.90 3.64 -9.38
C VAL A 206 4.66 3.07 -10.57
N ALA A 207 5.95 2.85 -10.36
CA ALA A 207 6.84 2.19 -11.31
C ALA A 207 7.72 1.20 -10.55
N GLY A 208 8.46 0.35 -11.26
CA GLY A 208 9.37 -0.55 -10.60
C GLY A 208 10.34 -1.25 -11.54
N GLY A 209 11.45 -1.69 -10.97
CA GLY A 209 12.46 -2.44 -11.70
C GLY A 209 11.94 -3.84 -12.08
N SER A 210 12.12 -4.23 -13.33
CA SER A 210 11.74 -5.57 -13.82
C SER A 210 10.26 -5.89 -13.50
N LYS A 211 9.98 -7.09 -12.98
CA LYS A 211 8.66 -7.59 -12.59
C LYS A 211 8.02 -6.88 -11.40
N ARG A 212 8.63 -5.81 -10.89
CA ARG A 212 8.04 -5.06 -9.77
C ARG A 212 7.14 -3.94 -10.23
N GLY A 213 7.28 -3.46 -11.46
CA GLY A 213 6.45 -2.37 -11.99
C GLY A 213 4.97 -2.72 -12.19
N TRP A 214 4.59 -3.99 -12.16
CA TRP A 214 3.17 -4.37 -12.12
C TRP A 214 2.64 -4.51 -10.68
N THR A 215 3.50 -4.50 -9.65
CA THR A 215 3.16 -4.77 -8.23
C THR A 215 2.08 -3.85 -7.71
#